data_AF-A0A931UUA4-F1
#
_entry.id   AF-A0A931UUA4-F1
#
_cell.length_a   1.000
_cell.length_b   1.000
_cell.length_c   1.000
_cell.angle_alpha   90.00
_cell.angle_beta   90.00
_cell.angle_gamma   90.00
#
_symmetry.space_group_name_H-M   'P 1'
#
loop_
_entity.id
_entity.type
_entity.pdbx_description
1 polymer ?
#
loop_
_entity_poly.entity_id
_entity_poly.type
_entity_poly.pdbx_seq_one_letter_code
_entity_poly.pdbx_strand_id
1 'polypeptide(L)'
;MKRILPFSLVILGACSSDYGPESDADAELLGSDVGLMITESSAALDAGAIESILPGSHRRVRVEGFGLGGDMQLRRLVGEDGRERIFTLHPDSGTVVERNREATAVQRFEVFEKEPSRANPIDIALAPDGALWITRHGERSILVIAGDGTVRSTVDLSAFADDDGVPDMSAIAIVGDVAYVALRRLEKGFGTTKNTSTIVAIDTKTRVVSPFLELPAKDPGAEFHRRQNELWISCIGGPLMRDADKNPAPDRNAALVRIDLAARSAKVALSAAAANGFVTAFDIVDESLGYAIVAEFSDDNPTSVVRFDPTTGTLLDRSPWARTTGYRLWDLAVLRDKQLLLVADRNEEAPGVRILSTLDGARLGRIPTRLLPIELLVLRSGS
;
A
#
# COMPACT_ATOMS: atom_id res chain seq x y z
N MET A 1 -35.71 -31.08 -11.13
CA MET A 1 -34.42 -31.57 -10.61
C MET A 1 -33.42 -31.65 -11.76
N LYS A 2 -32.57 -30.62 -11.92
CA LYS A 2 -31.40 -30.66 -12.80
C LYS A 2 -30.18 -30.35 -11.94
N ARG A 3 -29.29 -31.32 -11.81
CA ARG A 3 -28.01 -31.24 -11.10
C ARG A 3 -27.10 -30.27 -11.86
N ILE A 4 -26.54 -29.30 -11.14
CA ILE A 4 -25.45 -28.46 -11.61
C ILE A 4 -24.16 -29.09 -11.06
N LEU A 5 -23.26 -29.49 -11.95
CA LEU A 5 -21.89 -29.91 -11.63
C LEU A 5 -21.00 -28.66 -11.56
N PRO A 6 -20.01 -28.60 -10.64
CA PRO A 6 -19.09 -27.48 -10.57
C PRO A 6 -18.06 -27.60 -11.71
N PHE A 7 -17.90 -26.53 -12.49
CA PHE A 7 -16.77 -26.38 -13.40
C PHE A 7 -15.57 -25.89 -12.58
N SER A 8 -14.59 -26.76 -12.35
CA SER A 8 -13.25 -26.34 -11.97
C SER A 8 -12.55 -25.83 -13.24
N LEU A 9 -12.46 -24.51 -13.39
CA LEU A 9 -11.70 -23.89 -14.46
C LEU A 9 -10.27 -23.62 -13.94
N VAL A 10 -9.35 -24.53 -14.27
CA VAL A 10 -7.91 -24.29 -14.13
C VAL A 10 -7.50 -23.40 -15.31
N ILE A 11 -7.33 -22.09 -15.07
CA ILE A 11 -6.67 -21.21 -16.04
C ILE A 11 -5.17 -21.28 -15.77
N LEU A 12 -4.47 -22.11 -16.56
CA LEU A 12 -3.02 -22.06 -16.73
C LEU A 12 -2.71 -21.06 -17.85
N GLY A 13 -1.92 -20.04 -17.55
CA GLY A 13 -1.38 -19.16 -18.60
C GLY A 13 -0.89 -17.80 -18.12
N ALA A 14 0.10 -17.75 -17.23
CA ALA A 14 1.00 -16.60 -17.16
C ALA A 14 2.27 -16.98 -17.96
N CYS A 15 2.48 -16.36 -19.12
CA CYS A 15 3.75 -16.47 -19.82
C CYS A 15 4.77 -15.60 -19.07
N SER A 16 5.62 -16.20 -18.24
CA SER A 16 6.86 -15.55 -17.82
C SER A 16 7.81 -15.56 -19.01
N SER A 17 8.13 -14.38 -19.56
CA SER A 17 9.26 -14.26 -20.47
C SER A 17 10.51 -14.02 -19.63
N ASP A 18 11.44 -14.98 -19.65
CA ASP A 18 12.80 -14.72 -19.21
C ASP A 18 13.40 -13.69 -20.17
N TYR A 19 13.50 -12.44 -19.73
CA TYR A 19 14.35 -11.46 -20.41
C TYR A 19 15.81 -11.84 -20.16
N GLY A 20 16.61 -11.81 -21.23
CA GLY A 20 18.06 -12.00 -21.14
C GLY A 20 18.71 -10.98 -20.19
N PRO A 21 19.99 -11.18 -19.83
CA PRO A 21 20.67 -10.38 -18.82
C PRO A 21 20.96 -8.97 -19.37
N GLU A 22 19.99 -8.07 -19.32
CA GLU A 22 20.31 -6.66 -19.16
C GLU A 22 20.73 -6.51 -17.70
N SER A 23 22.03 -6.66 -17.44
CA SER A 23 22.62 -6.27 -16.17
C SER A 23 22.46 -4.76 -16.05
N ASP A 24 21.42 -4.31 -15.37
CA ASP A 24 21.43 -2.96 -14.82
C ASP A 24 22.50 -2.93 -13.74
N ALA A 25 23.67 -2.39 -14.08
CA ALA A 25 24.77 -2.21 -13.13
C ALA A 25 24.30 -1.51 -11.84
N ASP A 26 23.26 -0.68 -11.93
CA ASP A 26 22.68 0.02 -10.79
C ASP A 26 21.89 -0.90 -9.83
N ALA A 27 21.39 -2.05 -10.27
CA ALA A 27 20.78 -3.04 -9.36
C ALA A 27 21.84 -3.66 -8.44
N GLU A 28 23.11 -3.73 -8.87
CA GLU A 28 24.22 -4.19 -8.03
C GLU A 28 24.44 -3.29 -6.81
N LEU A 29 24.02 -2.01 -6.85
CA LEU A 29 24.08 -1.10 -5.72
C LEU A 29 23.27 -1.60 -4.51
N LEU A 30 22.22 -2.40 -4.73
CA LEU A 30 21.42 -2.99 -3.64
C LEU A 30 22.25 -3.94 -2.76
N GLY A 31 23.34 -4.50 -3.30
CA GLY A 31 24.12 -5.58 -2.68
C GLY A 31 23.46 -6.94 -2.87
N SER A 32 24.27 -7.99 -2.92
CA SER A 32 23.82 -9.34 -3.31
C SER A 32 22.82 -9.99 -2.35
N ASP A 33 22.57 -9.47 -1.16
CA ASP A 33 21.56 -9.98 -0.24
C ASP A 33 20.19 -9.31 -0.40
N VAL A 34 20.07 -8.32 -1.28
CA VAL A 34 18.87 -7.51 -1.46
C VAL A 34 18.31 -7.70 -2.86
N GLY A 35 16.99 -7.76 -2.95
CA GLY A 35 16.22 -7.73 -4.19
C GLY A 35 15.01 -6.82 -4.03
N LEU A 36 14.22 -6.71 -5.09
CA LEU A 36 13.00 -5.88 -5.10
C LEU A 36 11.89 -6.62 -5.82
N MET A 37 10.66 -6.49 -5.34
CA MET A 37 9.46 -6.72 -6.14
C MET A 37 8.75 -5.38 -6.33
N ILE A 38 8.34 -5.11 -7.56
CA ILE A 38 7.81 -3.82 -7.99
C ILE A 38 6.48 -4.08 -8.69
N THR A 39 5.39 -3.50 -8.20
CA THR A 39 4.15 -3.40 -8.99
C THR A 39 4.25 -2.21 -9.91
N GLU A 40 3.72 -2.34 -11.12
CA GLU A 40 3.77 -1.30 -12.13
C GLU A 40 2.45 -1.17 -12.86
N SER A 41 2.24 -0.01 -13.47
CA SER A 41 0.99 0.33 -14.15
C SER A 41 1.21 1.22 -15.37
N SER A 42 0.33 1.07 -16.36
CA SER A 42 0.22 2.00 -17.48
C SER A 42 -0.20 3.39 -16.99
N ALA A 43 0.07 4.43 -17.80
CA ALA A 43 -0.38 5.78 -17.47
C ALA A 43 -1.92 5.88 -17.39
N ALA A 44 -2.64 5.05 -18.14
CA ALA A 44 -4.10 4.99 -18.15
C ALA A 44 -4.70 4.11 -17.03
N LEU A 45 -3.88 3.45 -16.22
CA LEU A 45 -4.28 2.50 -15.17
C LEU A 45 -5.14 1.33 -15.70
N ASP A 46 -4.98 0.96 -16.97
CA ASP A 46 -5.73 -0.11 -17.64
C ASP A 46 -4.92 -1.41 -17.82
N ALA A 47 -3.63 -1.37 -17.50
CA ALA A 47 -2.74 -2.51 -17.57
C ALA A 47 -1.65 -2.43 -16.49
N GLY A 48 -1.35 -3.57 -15.89
CA GLY A 48 -0.30 -3.71 -14.88
C GLY A 48 0.80 -4.69 -15.26
N ALA A 49 1.90 -4.60 -14.52
CA ALA A 49 2.96 -5.61 -14.51
C ALA A 49 3.52 -5.76 -13.10
N ILE A 50 4.18 -6.89 -12.85
CA ILE A 50 4.96 -7.10 -11.63
C ILE A 50 6.35 -7.54 -12.05
N GLU A 51 7.34 -6.88 -11.49
CA GLU A 51 8.73 -7.17 -11.73
C GLU A 51 9.42 -7.57 -10.44
N SER A 52 10.23 -8.62 -10.49
CA SER A 52 11.06 -9.06 -9.37
C SER A 52 12.53 -9.08 -9.76
N ILE A 53 13.36 -8.43 -8.96
CA ILE A 53 14.82 -8.46 -8.99
C ILE A 53 15.24 -9.36 -7.85
N LEU A 54 15.71 -10.56 -8.16
CA LEU A 54 15.97 -11.57 -7.15
C LEU A 54 17.26 -11.28 -6.37
N PRO A 55 17.26 -11.39 -5.03
CA PRO A 55 18.50 -11.29 -4.28
C PRO A 55 19.48 -12.40 -4.71
N GLY A 56 20.77 -12.14 -4.56
CA GLY A 56 21.88 -13.03 -4.90
C GLY A 56 22.35 -12.89 -6.34
N SER A 57 21.41 -12.92 -7.28
CA SER A 57 21.71 -12.87 -8.71
C SER A 57 21.36 -11.55 -9.39
N HIS A 58 20.48 -10.76 -8.76
CA HIS A 58 19.77 -9.64 -9.39
C HIS A 58 19.11 -10.00 -10.74
N ARG A 59 18.81 -11.29 -10.94
CA ARG A 59 18.04 -11.75 -12.10
C ARG A 59 16.65 -11.12 -12.04
N ARG A 60 16.24 -10.51 -13.15
CA ARG A 60 14.92 -9.90 -13.31
C ARG A 60 13.94 -10.94 -13.82
N VAL A 61 12.77 -11.02 -13.20
CA VAL A 61 11.62 -11.81 -13.64
C VAL A 61 10.43 -10.87 -13.74
N ARG A 62 9.77 -10.86 -14.90
CA ARG A 62 8.62 -9.99 -15.16
C ARG A 62 7.39 -10.81 -15.49
N VAL A 63 6.27 -10.42 -14.90
CA VAL A 63 4.94 -10.93 -15.22
C VAL A 63 4.08 -9.76 -15.71
N GLU A 64 3.56 -9.88 -16.93
CA GLU A 64 2.71 -8.86 -17.57
C GLU A 64 1.47 -9.51 -18.21
N GLY A 65 0.38 -8.75 -18.40
CA GLY A 65 -0.78 -9.22 -19.17
C GLY A 65 -2.12 -8.62 -18.75
N PHE A 66 -3.15 -8.86 -19.57
CA PHE A 66 -4.53 -8.33 -19.52
C PHE A 66 -5.36 -8.68 -18.25
N GLY A 67 -4.75 -9.17 -17.18
CA GLY A 67 -5.41 -9.50 -15.91
C GLY A 67 -4.74 -8.91 -14.68
N LEU A 68 -3.68 -8.12 -14.86
CA LEU A 68 -3.07 -7.30 -13.82
C LEU A 68 -3.68 -5.89 -13.95
N GLY A 69 -4.43 -5.46 -12.94
CA GLY A 69 -5.04 -4.13 -12.91
C GLY A 69 -4.00 -3.01 -12.83
N GLY A 70 -4.44 -1.78 -13.07
CA GLY A 70 -3.54 -0.62 -13.03
C GLY A 70 -3.30 -0.06 -11.63
N ASP A 71 -4.05 -0.50 -10.61
CA ASP A 71 -3.96 0.00 -9.24
C ASP A 71 -3.62 -1.12 -8.24
N MET A 72 -2.60 -1.91 -8.57
CA MET A 72 -2.21 -3.05 -7.73
C MET A 72 -1.55 -2.62 -6.42
N GLN A 73 -2.03 -3.21 -5.33
CA GLN A 73 -1.40 -3.13 -4.01
C GLN A 73 -0.53 -4.38 -3.80
N LEU A 74 0.59 -4.24 -3.10
CA LEU A 74 1.60 -5.26 -2.80
C LEU A 74 1.78 -5.36 -1.29
N ARG A 75 1.56 -6.54 -0.73
CA ARG A 75 1.66 -6.77 0.72
C ARG A 75 2.52 -7.97 1.04
N ARG A 76 3.36 -7.81 2.07
CA ARG A 76 4.18 -8.88 2.65
C ARG A 76 3.64 -9.22 4.01
N LEU A 77 3.26 -10.48 4.19
CA LEU A 77 2.81 -11.03 5.46
C LEU A 77 3.84 -12.03 5.98
N VAL A 78 4.12 -11.98 7.28
CA VAL A 78 5.01 -12.94 7.94
C VAL A 78 4.20 -13.63 9.05
N GLY A 79 4.07 -14.95 8.97
CA GLY A 79 3.40 -15.74 9.98
C GLY A 79 4.18 -15.86 11.28
N GLU A 80 3.54 -16.35 12.34
CA GLU A 80 4.21 -16.67 13.61
C GLU A 80 5.28 -17.76 13.43
N ASP A 81 5.15 -18.59 12.40
CA ASP A 81 6.14 -19.58 11.97
C ASP A 81 7.35 -18.95 11.25
N GLY A 82 7.36 -17.63 11.08
CA GLY A 82 8.38 -16.88 10.34
C GLY A 82 8.23 -16.99 8.83
N ARG A 83 7.22 -17.70 8.31
CA ARG A 83 7.05 -17.88 6.87
C ARG A 83 6.51 -16.60 6.24
N GLU A 84 7.26 -16.13 5.25
CA GLU A 84 6.86 -15.03 4.38
C GLU A 84 5.84 -15.48 3.33
N ARG A 85 4.82 -14.64 3.11
CA ARG A 85 3.85 -14.74 2.01
C ARG A 85 3.70 -13.36 1.38
N ILE A 86 3.72 -13.30 0.06
CA ILE A 86 3.62 -12.05 -0.71
C ILE A 86 2.29 -12.06 -1.44
N PHE A 87 1.56 -10.96 -1.43
CA PHE A 87 0.26 -10.82 -2.07
C PHE A 87 0.22 -9.59 -2.96
N THR A 88 -0.43 -9.73 -4.10
CA THR A 88 -0.91 -8.60 -4.90
C THR A 88 -2.42 -8.52 -4.79
N LEU A 89 -2.97 -7.37 -4.44
CA LEU A 89 -4.40 -7.10 -4.43
C LEU A 89 -4.75 -6.30 -5.68
N HIS A 90 -5.89 -6.63 -6.28
CA HIS A 90 -6.35 -6.07 -7.55
C HIS A 90 -7.71 -5.43 -7.31
N PRO A 91 -7.75 -4.16 -6.86
CA PRO A 91 -8.95 -3.34 -6.70
C PRO A 91 -9.98 -3.53 -7.81
N ASP A 92 -9.56 -3.34 -9.06
CA ASP A 92 -10.41 -3.31 -10.25
C ASP A 92 -11.13 -4.64 -10.52
N SER A 93 -10.44 -5.76 -10.27
CA SER A 93 -10.97 -7.10 -10.55
C SER A 93 -11.49 -7.81 -9.30
N GLY A 94 -11.39 -7.20 -8.11
CA GLY A 94 -11.80 -7.82 -6.86
C GLY A 94 -11.06 -9.12 -6.55
N THR A 95 -9.76 -9.21 -6.85
CA THR A 95 -8.99 -10.43 -6.59
C THR A 95 -7.74 -10.19 -5.78
N VAL A 96 -7.36 -11.19 -4.99
CA VAL A 96 -6.10 -11.25 -4.26
C VAL A 96 -5.30 -12.42 -4.81
N VAL A 97 -4.01 -12.21 -5.08
CA VAL A 97 -3.13 -13.25 -5.64
C VAL A 97 -1.92 -13.40 -4.74
N GLU A 98 -1.72 -14.59 -4.18
CA GLU A 98 -0.48 -14.97 -3.52
C GLU A 98 0.62 -15.16 -4.58
N ARG A 99 1.80 -14.63 -4.32
CA ARG A 99 2.94 -14.59 -5.22
C ARG A 99 4.15 -15.24 -4.56
N ASN A 100 4.97 -15.93 -5.35
CA ASN A 100 6.32 -16.29 -4.91
C ASN A 100 7.27 -15.12 -5.16
N ARG A 101 8.53 -15.25 -4.75
CA ARG A 101 9.55 -14.21 -4.95
C ARG A 101 9.85 -13.89 -6.41
N GLU A 102 9.50 -14.76 -7.35
CA GLU A 102 9.63 -14.52 -8.79
C GLU A 102 8.39 -13.83 -9.38
N ALA A 103 7.49 -13.31 -8.53
CA ALA A 103 6.22 -12.67 -8.90
C ALA A 103 5.22 -13.60 -9.63
N THR A 104 5.50 -14.90 -9.73
CA THR A 104 4.54 -15.85 -10.30
C THR A 104 3.39 -16.10 -9.31
N ALA A 105 2.18 -16.27 -9.85
CA ALA A 105 1.01 -16.56 -9.04
C ALA A 105 1.12 -17.97 -8.43
N VAL A 106 0.96 -18.05 -7.11
CA VAL A 106 0.87 -19.30 -6.35
C VAL A 106 -0.59 -19.70 -6.19
N GLN A 107 -1.43 -18.75 -5.77
CA GLN A 107 -2.87 -18.93 -5.58
C GLN A 107 -3.62 -17.63 -5.90
N ARG A 108 -4.87 -17.73 -6.35
CA ARG A 108 -5.75 -16.60 -6.64
C ARG A 108 -7.07 -16.78 -5.87
N PHE A 109 -7.52 -15.71 -5.24
CA PHE A 109 -8.76 -15.63 -4.48
C PHE A 109 -9.66 -14.55 -5.09
N GLU A 110 -10.90 -14.92 -5.37
CA GLU A 110 -11.97 -13.96 -5.65
C GLU A 110 -12.53 -13.48 -4.32
N VAL A 111 -12.59 -12.16 -4.12
CA VAL A 111 -12.99 -11.57 -2.83
C VAL A 111 -14.30 -10.80 -2.90
N PHE A 112 -15.05 -11.00 -3.98
CA PHE A 112 -16.39 -10.47 -4.20
C PHE A 112 -17.44 -11.58 -4.18
N GLU A 113 -18.69 -11.20 -3.96
CA GLU A 113 -19.83 -12.14 -3.92
C GLU A 113 -20.52 -12.27 -5.29
N LYS A 114 -20.43 -11.24 -6.14
CA LYS A 114 -21.05 -11.20 -7.46
C LYS A 114 -20.32 -10.23 -8.40
N GLU A 115 -20.46 -10.47 -9.70
CA GLU A 115 -19.97 -9.57 -10.76
C GLU A 115 -21.05 -8.55 -11.21
N PRO A 116 -20.66 -7.33 -11.63
CA PRO A 116 -19.31 -6.77 -11.51
C PRO A 116 -18.93 -6.54 -10.04
N SER A 117 -17.71 -6.95 -9.67
CA SER A 117 -17.19 -6.81 -8.31
C SER A 117 -17.21 -5.36 -7.83
N ARG A 118 -17.68 -5.15 -6.60
CA ARG A 118 -17.48 -3.90 -5.83
C ARG A 118 -16.54 -4.11 -4.65
N ALA A 119 -15.91 -5.28 -4.54
CA ALA A 119 -15.11 -5.62 -3.38
C ALA A 119 -13.97 -4.62 -3.15
N ASN A 120 -13.33 -4.16 -4.23
CA ASN A 120 -12.23 -3.20 -4.18
C ASN A 120 -11.24 -3.50 -3.03
N PRO A 121 -10.53 -4.66 -3.08
CA PRO A 121 -9.62 -5.03 -2.01
C PRO A 121 -8.40 -4.12 -1.98
N ILE A 122 -8.17 -3.48 -0.84
CA ILE A 122 -7.08 -2.52 -0.66
C ILE A 122 -5.95 -3.11 0.18
N ASP A 123 -6.27 -3.87 1.23
CA ASP A 123 -5.28 -4.36 2.18
C ASP A 123 -5.61 -5.75 2.74
N ILE A 124 -4.59 -6.43 3.25
CA ILE A 124 -4.68 -7.80 3.78
C ILE A 124 -3.80 -7.97 5.01
N ALA A 125 -4.31 -8.67 6.02
CA ALA A 125 -3.55 -9.05 7.21
C ALA A 125 -3.65 -10.55 7.51
N LEU A 126 -2.61 -11.10 8.13
CA LEU A 126 -2.55 -12.49 8.59
C LEU A 126 -2.84 -12.56 10.09
N ALA A 127 -3.85 -13.34 10.46
CA ALA A 127 -4.19 -13.61 11.85
C ALA A 127 -3.34 -14.75 12.44
N PRO A 128 -3.20 -14.84 13.79
CA PRO A 128 -2.47 -15.93 14.44
C PRO A 128 -2.95 -17.35 14.08
N ASP A 129 -4.25 -17.51 13.76
CA ASP A 129 -4.84 -18.78 13.33
C ASP A 129 -4.61 -19.10 11.84
N GLY A 130 -3.74 -18.33 11.17
CA GLY A 130 -3.41 -18.44 9.75
C GLY A 130 -4.50 -17.93 8.80
N ALA A 131 -5.59 -17.33 9.30
CA ALA A 131 -6.60 -16.72 8.44
C ALA A 131 -6.08 -15.44 7.79
N LEU A 132 -6.46 -15.22 6.55
CA LEU A 132 -6.25 -13.97 5.84
C LEU A 132 -7.50 -13.09 5.99
N TRP A 133 -7.31 -11.85 6.41
CA TRP A 133 -8.34 -10.84 6.59
C TRP A 133 -8.15 -9.76 5.54
N ILE A 134 -9.16 -9.56 4.70
CA ILE A 134 -9.06 -8.73 3.50
C ILE A 134 -10.06 -7.58 3.62
N THR A 135 -9.56 -6.35 3.59
CA THR A 135 -10.43 -5.17 3.50
C THR A 135 -11.12 -5.16 2.15
N ARG A 136 -12.36 -4.68 2.12
CA ARG A 136 -13.16 -4.57 0.90
C ARG A 136 -13.75 -3.17 0.83
N HIS A 137 -13.03 -2.23 0.25
CA HIS A 137 -13.35 -0.80 0.33
C HIS A 137 -14.78 -0.50 -0.13
N GLY A 138 -15.26 -1.15 -1.19
CA GLY A 138 -16.61 -0.92 -1.70
C GLY A 138 -17.70 -1.78 -1.05
N GLU A 139 -17.39 -2.48 0.05
CA GLU A 139 -18.30 -3.36 0.76
C GLU A 139 -18.42 -3.00 2.24
N ARG A 140 -19.50 -3.45 2.88
CA ARG A 140 -19.75 -3.17 4.31
C ARG A 140 -18.98 -4.06 5.29
N SER A 141 -18.21 -5.02 4.80
CA SER A 141 -17.66 -6.09 5.65
C SER A 141 -16.31 -6.60 5.19
N ILE A 142 -15.49 -7.01 6.14
CA ILE A 142 -14.21 -7.69 5.90
C ILE A 142 -14.48 -9.13 5.48
N LEU A 143 -13.70 -9.63 4.52
CA LEU A 143 -13.69 -11.04 4.15
C LEU A 143 -12.58 -11.77 4.92
N VAL A 144 -12.91 -12.92 5.50
CA VAL A 144 -11.95 -13.77 6.21
C VAL A 144 -11.89 -15.11 5.52
N ILE A 145 -10.71 -15.46 5.02
CA ILE A 145 -10.45 -16.73 4.31
C ILE A 145 -9.36 -17.54 5.00
N ALA A 146 -9.39 -18.86 4.82
CA ALA A 146 -8.26 -19.71 5.14
C ALA A 146 -7.11 -19.50 4.13
N GLY A 147 -5.91 -20.01 4.44
CA GLY A 147 -4.75 -19.90 3.56
C GLY A 147 -4.90 -20.59 2.19
N ASP A 148 -5.87 -21.49 2.06
CA ASP A 148 -6.26 -22.17 0.80
C ASP A 148 -7.38 -21.45 0.02
N GLY A 149 -7.85 -20.30 0.52
CA GLY A 149 -8.92 -19.51 -0.10
C GLY A 149 -10.32 -19.82 0.39
N THR A 150 -10.52 -20.85 1.21
CA THR A 150 -11.85 -21.19 1.74
C THR A 150 -12.39 -20.06 2.60
N VAL A 151 -13.57 -19.54 2.26
CA VAL A 151 -14.24 -18.51 3.06
C VAL A 151 -14.57 -19.07 4.45
N ARG A 152 -14.05 -18.42 5.49
CA ARG A 152 -14.35 -18.74 6.89
C ARG A 152 -15.54 -17.94 7.40
N SER A 153 -15.56 -16.64 7.14
CA SER A 153 -16.59 -15.73 7.63
C SER A 153 -16.49 -14.35 6.95
N THR A 154 -17.48 -13.51 7.22
CA THR A 154 -17.39 -12.06 7.03
C THR A 154 -17.54 -11.35 8.37
N VAL A 155 -16.97 -10.15 8.51
CA VAL A 155 -17.16 -9.30 9.70
C VAL A 155 -17.82 -8.00 9.27
N ASP A 156 -19.06 -7.80 9.72
CA ASP A 156 -19.87 -6.63 9.36
C ASP A 156 -19.41 -5.36 10.08
N LEU A 157 -19.14 -4.31 9.30
CA LEU A 157 -18.76 -2.99 9.76
C LEU A 157 -19.81 -1.92 9.38
N SER A 158 -20.99 -2.32 8.91
CA SER A 158 -22.06 -1.41 8.49
C SER A 158 -22.49 -0.39 9.56
N ALA A 159 -22.33 -0.73 10.85
CA ALA A 159 -22.59 0.19 11.96
C ALA A 159 -21.64 1.40 12.01
N PHE A 160 -20.53 1.37 11.26
CA PHE A 160 -19.54 2.44 11.17
C PHE A 160 -19.54 3.15 9.81
N ALA A 161 -20.44 2.75 8.91
CA ALA A 161 -20.62 3.39 7.62
C ALA A 161 -21.09 4.85 7.77
N ASP A 162 -20.94 5.61 6.69
CA ASP A 162 -21.59 6.90 6.55
C ASP A 162 -22.92 6.79 5.77
N ASP A 163 -23.38 7.92 5.21
CA ASP A 163 -24.70 8.03 4.58
C ASP A 163 -24.89 7.08 3.38
N ASP A 164 -23.81 6.63 2.73
CA ASP A 164 -23.92 5.69 1.61
C ASP A 164 -23.95 4.21 2.02
N GLY A 165 -23.80 3.94 3.32
CA GLY A 165 -23.90 2.60 3.91
C GLY A 165 -22.64 1.75 3.74
N VAL A 166 -21.52 2.33 3.28
CA VAL A 166 -20.20 1.71 3.20
C VAL A 166 -19.22 2.45 4.14
N PRO A 167 -18.35 1.75 4.88
CA PRO A 167 -17.39 2.39 5.78
C PRO A 167 -16.03 2.73 5.14
N ASP A 168 -15.81 2.32 3.89
CA ASP A 168 -14.56 2.52 3.12
C ASP A 168 -13.31 2.05 3.87
N MET A 169 -13.23 0.74 4.10
CA MET A 169 -12.06 0.13 4.72
C MET A 169 -10.81 0.34 3.85
N SER A 170 -9.78 1.01 4.38
CA SER A 170 -8.57 1.32 3.62
C SER A 170 -7.33 0.56 4.06
N ALA A 171 -7.18 0.27 5.35
CA ALA A 171 -6.01 -0.44 5.87
C ALA A 171 -6.39 -1.41 7.00
N ILE A 172 -5.63 -2.49 7.14
CA ILE A 172 -5.80 -3.47 8.23
C ILE A 172 -4.44 -3.90 8.80
N ALA A 173 -4.34 -3.92 10.12
CA ALA A 173 -3.20 -4.50 10.82
C ALA A 173 -3.66 -5.41 11.95
N ILE A 174 -3.11 -6.62 12.03
CA ILE A 174 -3.36 -7.53 13.15
C ILE A 174 -2.20 -7.46 14.13
N VAL A 175 -2.51 -7.14 15.39
CA VAL A 175 -1.56 -7.08 16.50
C VAL A 175 -2.07 -7.96 17.64
N GLY A 176 -1.41 -9.12 17.81
CA GLY A 176 -1.90 -10.17 18.70
C GLY A 176 -3.26 -10.67 18.22
N ASP A 177 -4.25 -10.68 19.11
CA ASP A 177 -5.61 -11.14 18.83
C ASP A 177 -6.56 -10.02 18.35
N VAL A 178 -6.04 -8.86 17.94
CA VAL A 178 -6.86 -7.71 17.51
C VAL A 178 -6.52 -7.27 16.10
N ALA A 179 -7.53 -7.20 15.24
CA ALA A 179 -7.45 -6.52 13.94
C ALA A 179 -7.87 -5.06 14.09
N TYR A 180 -6.99 -4.14 13.71
CA TYR A 180 -7.26 -2.70 13.62
C TYR A 180 -7.53 -2.34 12.17
N VAL A 181 -8.65 -1.66 11.91
CA VAL A 181 -9.08 -1.34 10.54
C VAL A 181 -9.36 0.14 10.42
N ALA A 182 -8.66 0.81 9.51
CA ALA A 182 -8.91 2.20 9.17
C ALA A 182 -10.11 2.32 8.23
N LEU A 183 -11.02 3.24 8.55
CA LEU A 183 -12.25 3.52 7.81
C LEU A 183 -12.19 4.97 7.31
N ARG A 184 -12.25 5.17 5.99
CA ARG A 184 -12.19 6.51 5.39
C ARG A 184 -13.47 7.29 5.62
N ARG A 185 -14.62 6.62 5.47
CA ARG A 185 -15.98 7.19 5.59
C ARG A 185 -16.18 8.36 4.62
N LEU A 186 -16.03 8.04 3.33
CA LEU A 186 -16.14 8.98 2.22
C LEU A 186 -17.54 8.97 1.62
N GLU A 187 -18.12 10.15 1.46
CA GLU A 187 -19.41 10.26 0.80
C GLU A 187 -19.30 9.92 -0.70
N LYS A 188 -20.14 9.00 -1.19
CA LYS A 188 -20.23 8.62 -2.62
C LYS A 188 -18.97 7.97 -3.17
N GLY A 189 -18.35 7.08 -2.40
CA GLY A 189 -17.30 6.16 -2.87
C GLY A 189 -15.91 6.74 -3.10
N PHE A 190 -15.74 8.06 -3.30
CA PHE A 190 -14.46 8.82 -3.23
C PHE A 190 -14.70 10.34 -3.08
N GLY A 191 -15.89 10.76 -2.65
CA GLY A 191 -16.28 12.17 -2.59
C GLY A 191 -15.82 12.88 -1.32
N THR A 192 -16.52 13.95 -0.95
CA THR A 192 -16.11 14.82 0.16
C THR A 192 -15.98 14.09 1.48
N THR A 193 -14.88 14.35 2.18
CA THR A 193 -14.64 13.89 3.55
C THR A 193 -15.44 14.72 4.56
N LYS A 194 -16.75 14.47 4.64
CA LYS A 194 -17.61 15.11 5.65
C LYS A 194 -17.49 14.43 7.01
N ASN A 195 -17.16 13.16 7.03
CA ASN A 195 -17.10 12.35 8.23
C ASN A 195 -15.68 12.27 8.79
N THR A 196 -15.58 12.09 10.09
CA THR A 196 -14.31 11.79 10.76
C THR A 196 -13.90 10.36 10.43
N SER A 197 -12.71 10.18 9.85
CA SER A 197 -12.12 8.86 9.65
C SER A 197 -11.81 8.22 11.01
N THR A 198 -12.03 6.92 11.11
CA THR A 198 -11.97 6.20 12.39
C THR A 198 -11.23 4.89 12.25
N ILE A 199 -10.75 4.36 13.37
CA ILE A 199 -10.25 3.00 13.46
C ILE A 199 -11.25 2.20 14.30
N VAL A 200 -11.55 0.99 13.84
CA VAL A 200 -12.25 -0.02 14.65
C VAL A 200 -11.27 -1.12 15.07
N ALA A 201 -11.53 -1.71 16.22
CA ALA A 201 -10.80 -2.86 16.75
C ALA A 201 -11.71 -4.08 16.74
N ILE A 202 -11.23 -5.19 16.21
CA ILE A 202 -11.97 -6.44 16.04
C ILE A 202 -11.20 -7.56 16.72
N ASP A 203 -11.84 -8.22 17.68
CA ASP A 203 -11.27 -9.44 18.26
C ASP A 203 -11.27 -10.56 17.20
N THR A 204 -10.09 -11.11 16.91
CA THR A 204 -9.90 -12.02 15.77
C THR A 204 -10.57 -13.39 15.99
N LYS A 205 -10.87 -13.75 17.24
CA LYS A 205 -11.48 -15.04 17.60
C LYS A 205 -13.00 -14.95 17.62
N THR A 206 -13.52 -13.96 18.33
CA THR A 206 -14.95 -13.76 18.57
C THR A 206 -15.63 -12.91 17.51
N ARG A 207 -14.87 -12.18 16.70
CA ARG A 207 -15.35 -11.23 15.68
C ARG A 207 -16.14 -10.06 16.27
N VAL A 208 -15.98 -9.81 17.56
CA VAL A 208 -16.58 -8.65 18.22
C VAL A 208 -15.89 -7.39 17.72
N VAL A 209 -16.68 -6.50 17.14
CA VAL A 209 -16.22 -5.20 16.64
C VAL A 209 -16.47 -4.14 17.70
N SER A 210 -15.49 -3.26 17.92
CA SER A 210 -15.59 -2.14 18.84
C SER A 210 -14.98 -0.86 18.22
N PRO A 211 -15.50 0.34 18.53
CA PRO A 211 -14.82 1.57 18.17
C PRO A 211 -13.44 1.62 18.83
N PHE A 212 -12.42 2.02 18.09
CA PHE A 212 -11.06 2.15 18.62
C PHE A 212 -10.69 3.60 18.94
N LEU A 213 -10.54 4.43 17.89
CA LEU A 213 -10.21 5.85 17.98
C LEU A 213 -10.67 6.61 16.73
N GLU A 214 -10.86 7.92 16.86
CA GLU A 214 -10.99 8.84 15.72
C GLU A 214 -9.61 9.36 15.30
N LEU A 215 -9.37 9.44 13.98
CA LEU A 215 -8.11 9.96 13.46
C LEU A 215 -8.11 11.50 13.45
N PRO A 216 -6.97 12.15 13.75
CA PRO A 216 -6.86 13.61 13.76
C PRO A 216 -6.82 14.23 12.35
N ALA A 217 -6.65 13.39 11.33
CA ALA A 217 -6.68 13.74 9.92
C ALA A 217 -7.52 12.70 9.17
N LYS A 218 -8.10 13.13 8.05
CA LYS A 218 -9.06 12.32 7.29
C LYS A 218 -8.39 11.62 6.11
N ASP A 219 -9.13 10.68 5.56
CA ASP A 219 -8.76 9.98 4.35
C ASP A 219 -7.46 9.15 4.51
N PRO A 220 -7.47 8.15 5.42
CA PRO A 220 -6.35 7.26 5.64
C PRO A 220 -6.00 6.46 4.37
N GLY A 221 -4.70 6.30 4.14
CA GLY A 221 -4.14 5.54 3.02
C GLY A 221 -4.39 4.03 3.09
N ALA A 222 -3.75 3.31 2.16
CA ALA A 222 -4.01 1.90 1.85
C ALA A 222 -3.25 0.89 2.73
N GLU A 223 -2.41 1.34 3.66
CA GLU A 223 -1.60 0.46 4.50
C GLU A 223 -1.27 1.10 5.85
N PHE A 224 -1.22 0.26 6.90
CA PHE A 224 -0.58 0.60 8.16
C PHE A 224 0.89 0.19 8.17
N HIS A 225 1.79 1.14 8.40
CA HIS A 225 3.18 0.82 8.72
C HIS A 225 3.28 0.47 10.20
N ARG A 226 3.54 -0.80 10.50
CA ARG A 226 3.64 -1.27 11.88
C ARG A 226 5.05 -1.13 12.43
N ARG A 227 5.17 -0.55 13.64
CA ARG A 227 6.41 -0.54 14.44
C ARG A 227 6.09 -0.96 15.87
N GLN A 228 6.48 -2.18 16.24
CA GLN A 228 6.22 -2.75 17.57
C GLN A 228 4.71 -2.71 17.93
N ASN A 229 4.33 -1.87 18.88
CA ASN A 229 2.95 -1.66 19.36
C ASN A 229 2.31 -0.38 18.81
N GLU A 230 2.85 0.12 17.70
CA GLU A 230 2.38 1.33 17.03
C GLU A 230 2.03 1.04 15.58
N LEU A 231 1.03 1.77 15.11
CA LEU A 231 0.68 1.84 13.70
C LEU A 231 0.91 3.26 13.20
N TRP A 232 1.31 3.38 11.95
CA TRP A 232 1.51 4.66 11.27
C TRP A 232 0.72 4.63 9.97
N ILE A 233 0.06 5.74 9.65
CA ILE A 233 -0.75 5.85 8.43
C ILE A 233 -0.73 7.28 7.90
N SER A 234 -0.61 7.43 6.58
CA SER A 234 -0.83 8.72 5.92
C SER A 234 -2.33 9.00 5.85
N CYS A 235 -2.71 10.23 6.10
CA CYS A 235 -4.07 10.74 5.95
C CYS A 235 -3.99 11.92 4.98
N ILE A 236 -4.57 11.77 3.79
CA ILE A 236 -4.40 12.76 2.70
C ILE A 236 -5.38 13.93 2.78
N GLY A 237 -6.27 13.92 3.77
CA GLY A 237 -7.21 15.00 4.03
C GLY A 237 -8.54 14.78 3.33
N GLY A 238 -8.82 15.54 2.26
CA GLY A 238 -10.07 15.44 1.50
C GLY A 238 -9.79 15.22 0.02
N PRO A 239 -10.83 15.23 -0.84
CA PRO A 239 -10.65 14.94 -2.26
C PRO A 239 -9.55 15.84 -2.83
N LEU A 240 -8.56 15.21 -3.46
CA LEU A 240 -7.33 15.85 -3.94
C LEU A 240 -7.60 16.91 -5.01
N MET A 241 -8.74 16.81 -5.69
CA MET A 241 -9.17 17.70 -6.76
C MET A 241 -10.50 18.36 -6.42
N ARG A 242 -10.68 19.62 -6.88
CA ARG A 242 -12.02 20.17 -7.08
C ARG A 242 -12.64 19.41 -8.24
N ASP A 243 -13.65 18.61 -7.99
CA ASP A 243 -14.42 18.00 -9.06
C ASP A 243 -15.21 19.07 -9.85
N ALA A 244 -15.74 18.66 -11.00
CA ALA A 244 -16.59 19.50 -11.86
C ALA A 244 -17.81 20.08 -11.13
N ASP A 245 -18.20 19.46 -10.01
CA ASP A 245 -19.32 19.84 -9.15
C ASP A 245 -18.96 20.91 -8.10
N LYS A 246 -17.75 21.46 -8.15
CA LYS A 246 -17.24 22.46 -7.19
C LYS A 246 -17.31 21.94 -5.75
N ASN A 247 -16.82 20.72 -5.52
CA ASN A 247 -16.58 20.27 -4.16
C ASN A 247 -15.87 21.36 -3.34
N PRO A 248 -16.17 21.45 -2.02
CA PRO A 248 -15.47 22.37 -1.14
C PRO A 248 -13.96 22.21 -1.32
N ALA A 249 -13.22 23.31 -1.12
CA ALA A 249 -11.76 23.32 -1.27
C ALA A 249 -11.14 22.07 -0.60
N PRO A 250 -10.07 21.49 -1.20
CA PRO A 250 -9.44 20.29 -0.66
C PRO A 250 -9.20 20.47 0.83
N ASP A 251 -9.65 19.50 1.64
CA ASP A 251 -9.39 19.51 3.08
C ASP A 251 -7.89 19.38 3.28
N ARG A 252 -7.24 20.49 3.58
CA ARG A 252 -5.78 20.57 3.76
C ARG A 252 -5.33 20.04 5.13
N ASN A 253 -6.25 19.53 5.96
CA ASN A 253 -5.91 18.87 7.22
C ASN A 253 -5.41 17.43 6.97
N ALA A 254 -4.41 17.30 6.11
CA ALA A 254 -3.68 16.07 5.88
C ALA A 254 -2.52 15.93 6.88
N ALA A 255 -2.18 14.70 7.23
CA ALA A 255 -1.11 14.41 8.17
C ALA A 255 -0.59 12.99 8.02
N LEU A 256 0.68 12.78 8.36
CA LEU A 256 1.15 11.48 8.80
C LEU A 256 0.75 11.31 10.28
N VAL A 257 0.07 10.21 10.60
CA VAL A 257 -0.46 9.93 11.93
C VAL A 257 0.23 8.73 12.55
N ARG A 258 0.72 8.91 13.79
CA ARG A 258 1.22 7.85 14.67
C ARG A 258 0.11 7.42 15.63
N ILE A 259 -0.11 6.13 15.77
CA ILE A 259 -1.14 5.53 16.61
C ILE A 259 -0.47 4.66 17.67
N ASP A 260 -0.69 4.98 18.94
CA ASP A 260 -0.32 4.14 20.07
C ASP A 260 -1.48 3.20 20.42
N LEU A 261 -1.26 1.90 20.24
CA LEU A 261 -2.30 0.90 20.45
C LEU A 261 -2.63 0.68 21.93
N ALA A 262 -1.65 0.83 22.83
CA ALA A 262 -1.85 0.64 24.27
C ALA A 262 -2.56 1.85 24.89
N ALA A 263 -2.12 3.06 24.52
CA ALA A 263 -2.72 4.30 24.98
C ALA A 263 -4.06 4.62 24.28
N ARG A 264 -4.37 3.92 23.17
CA ARG A 264 -5.54 4.17 22.32
C ARG A 264 -5.61 5.63 21.86
N SER A 265 -4.47 6.17 21.45
CA SER A 265 -4.33 7.58 21.07
C SER A 265 -3.65 7.72 19.73
N ALA A 266 -4.01 8.77 18.99
CA ALA A 266 -3.38 9.15 17.74
C ALA A 266 -2.74 10.54 17.85
N LYS A 267 -1.56 10.70 17.28
CA LYS A 267 -0.81 11.97 17.23
C LYS A 267 -0.40 12.26 15.79
N VAL A 268 -0.51 13.53 15.40
CA VAL A 268 0.08 14.03 14.16
C VAL A 268 1.61 13.98 14.30
N ALA A 269 2.26 13.16 13.46
CA ALA A 269 3.70 13.05 13.40
C ALA A 269 4.32 14.02 12.38
N LEU A 270 3.62 14.30 11.27
CA LEU A 270 3.98 15.36 10.33
C LEU A 270 2.70 15.95 9.75
N SER A 271 2.47 17.26 9.98
CA SER A 271 1.29 17.94 9.45
C SER A 271 1.53 18.42 8.03
N ALA A 272 0.44 18.61 7.28
CA ALA A 272 0.52 19.17 5.95
C ALA A 272 1.14 20.56 5.88
N ALA A 273 0.88 21.39 6.90
CA ALA A 273 1.48 22.72 7.00
C ALA A 273 2.99 22.65 7.19
N ALA A 274 3.49 21.70 7.98
CA ALA A 274 4.93 21.50 8.19
C ALA A 274 5.61 20.87 6.95
N ALA A 275 4.91 19.96 6.27
CA ALA A 275 5.41 19.30 5.07
C ALA A 275 5.31 20.14 3.79
N ASN A 276 4.51 21.21 3.80
CA ASN A 276 4.10 21.97 2.61
C ASN A 276 3.32 21.10 1.58
N GLY A 277 2.50 20.17 2.05
CA GLY A 277 1.78 19.21 1.20
C GLY A 277 1.24 18.04 2.01
N PHE A 278 0.73 17.00 1.36
CA PHE A 278 0.26 15.78 2.02
C PHE A 278 1.24 14.62 1.79
N VAL A 279 1.41 13.78 2.80
CA VAL A 279 2.30 12.61 2.74
C VAL A 279 1.60 11.49 1.98
N THR A 280 2.27 10.93 0.98
CA THR A 280 1.70 9.86 0.12
C THR A 280 2.36 8.52 0.38
N ALA A 281 3.66 8.51 0.72
CA ALA A 281 4.43 7.35 1.15
C ALA A 281 5.49 7.78 2.17
N PHE A 282 5.86 6.89 3.07
CA PHE A 282 6.84 7.19 4.12
C PHE A 282 7.52 5.93 4.65
N ASP A 283 8.69 6.12 5.26
CA ASP A 283 9.40 5.09 6.01
C ASP A 283 10.05 5.74 7.23
N ILE A 284 9.79 5.16 8.41
CA ILE A 284 10.25 5.70 9.68
C ILE A 284 11.53 4.98 10.09
N VAL A 285 12.64 5.71 10.09
CA VAL A 285 13.92 5.18 10.56
C VAL A 285 13.83 4.98 12.08
N ASP A 286 13.75 6.07 12.80
CA ASP A 286 13.66 6.07 14.26
C ASP A 286 12.83 7.25 14.74
N GLU A 287 12.89 7.56 16.03
CA GLU A 287 12.14 8.67 16.61
C GLU A 287 12.59 10.05 16.11
N SER A 288 13.77 10.16 15.51
CA SER A 288 14.39 11.41 15.04
C SER A 288 14.55 11.50 13.53
N LEU A 289 14.32 10.40 12.79
CA LEU A 289 14.46 10.38 11.35
C LEU A 289 13.35 9.56 10.69
N GLY A 290 12.64 10.20 9.76
CA GLY A 290 11.75 9.58 8.79
C GLY A 290 11.96 10.18 7.41
N TYR A 291 11.64 9.38 6.39
CA TYR A 291 11.57 9.81 5.00
C TYR A 291 10.12 9.83 4.56
N ALA A 292 9.75 10.82 3.75
CA ALA A 292 8.41 10.92 3.18
C ALA A 292 8.47 11.40 1.73
N ILE A 293 7.56 10.90 0.91
CA ILE A 293 7.12 11.59 -0.29
C ILE A 293 5.97 12.51 0.09
N VAL A 294 6.08 13.78 -0.29
CA VAL A 294 5.07 14.80 -0.06
C VAL A 294 4.61 15.34 -1.41
N ALA A 295 3.29 15.34 -1.62
CA ALA A 295 2.64 15.96 -2.77
C ALA A 295 2.08 17.33 -2.38
N GLU A 296 2.33 18.36 -3.18
CA GLU A 296 1.84 19.70 -2.89
C GLU A 296 0.36 19.86 -3.23
N PHE A 297 -0.33 20.77 -2.53
CA PHE A 297 -1.71 21.17 -2.85
C PHE A 297 -1.76 22.15 -4.03
N SER A 298 -1.41 21.69 -5.23
CA SER A 298 -1.54 22.39 -6.51
C SER A 298 -2.14 21.48 -7.57
N ASP A 299 -2.50 22.04 -8.73
CA ASP A 299 -3.22 21.32 -9.79
C ASP A 299 -2.46 20.10 -10.34
N ASP A 300 -1.12 20.16 -10.36
CA ASP A 300 -0.26 19.06 -10.84
C ASP A 300 0.28 18.15 -9.72
N ASN A 301 0.05 18.54 -8.45
CA ASN A 301 0.54 17.89 -7.25
C ASN A 301 2.02 17.42 -7.35
N PRO A 302 2.99 18.33 -7.58
CA PRO A 302 4.40 17.98 -7.63
C PRO A 302 4.81 17.25 -6.35
N THR A 303 5.52 16.13 -6.54
CA THR A 303 5.98 15.29 -5.43
C THR A 303 7.44 15.58 -5.09
N SER A 304 7.77 15.53 -3.80
CA SER A 304 9.12 15.74 -3.28
C SER A 304 9.50 14.71 -2.23
N VAL A 305 10.77 14.31 -2.18
CA VAL A 305 11.33 13.49 -1.09
C VAL A 305 11.88 14.41 -0.02
N VAL A 306 11.40 14.24 1.21
CA VAL A 306 11.83 15.02 2.36
C VAL A 306 12.28 14.11 3.50
N ARG A 307 13.16 14.65 4.35
CA ARG A 307 13.44 14.09 5.68
C ARG A 307 12.73 14.91 6.74
N PHE A 308 12.25 14.23 7.77
CA PHE A 308 11.60 14.87 8.91
C PHE A 308 11.95 14.14 10.21
N ASP A 309 11.79 14.83 11.32
CA ASP A 309 11.88 14.27 12.66
C ASP A 309 10.47 13.83 13.11
N PRO A 310 10.20 12.53 13.30
CA PRO A 310 8.87 12.05 13.65
C PRO A 310 8.39 12.44 15.06
N THR A 311 9.29 12.82 15.96
CA THR A 311 8.96 13.24 17.33
C THR A 311 8.45 14.69 17.35
N THR A 312 9.15 15.57 16.63
CA THR A 312 8.90 17.02 16.61
C THR A 312 7.99 17.45 15.45
N GLY A 313 7.93 16.65 14.39
CA GLY A 313 7.14 16.92 13.19
C GLY A 313 7.70 18.03 12.31
N THR A 314 9.02 18.27 12.37
CA THR A 314 9.70 19.28 11.55
C THR A 314 10.53 18.64 10.45
N LEU A 315 10.60 19.30 9.30
CA LEU A 315 11.54 18.92 8.23
C LEU A 315 12.98 19.12 8.71
N LEU A 316 13.84 18.14 8.40
CA LEU A 316 15.26 18.17 8.77
C LEU A 316 16.09 18.99 7.78
N ASP A 317 15.63 19.08 6.52
CA ASP A 317 16.31 19.78 5.45
C ASP A 317 15.52 21.00 4.98
N ARG A 318 16.24 22.02 4.51
CA ARG A 318 15.64 23.21 3.88
C ARG A 318 15.13 22.96 2.47
N SER A 319 15.61 21.92 1.81
CA SER A 319 15.29 21.60 0.43
C SER A 319 15.08 20.10 0.30
N PRO A 320 14.12 19.67 -0.55
CA PRO A 320 13.88 18.26 -0.75
C PRO A 320 15.06 17.59 -1.47
N TRP A 321 15.26 16.31 -1.21
CA TRP A 321 16.31 15.51 -1.84
C TRP A 321 16.01 15.19 -3.30
N ALA A 322 14.73 15.10 -3.63
CA ALA A 322 14.25 14.95 -4.99
C ALA A 322 12.94 15.71 -5.14
N ARG A 323 12.69 16.28 -6.32
CA ARG A 323 11.45 16.98 -6.66
C ARG A 323 11.06 16.70 -8.09
N THR A 324 9.77 16.67 -8.37
CA THR A 324 9.19 16.54 -9.71
C THR A 324 8.23 17.70 -10.00
N THR A 325 7.85 17.87 -11.26
CA THR A 325 6.90 18.91 -11.69
C THR A 325 5.43 18.50 -11.54
N GLY A 326 5.15 17.20 -11.41
CA GLY A 326 3.82 16.68 -11.10
C GLY A 326 3.86 15.45 -10.19
N TYR A 327 2.72 14.81 -9.98
CA TYR A 327 2.57 13.62 -9.12
C TYR A 327 3.28 12.40 -9.72
N ARG A 328 4.56 12.22 -9.38
CA ARG A 328 5.43 11.24 -10.06
C ARG A 328 6.14 10.31 -9.08
N LEU A 329 6.53 10.78 -7.91
CA LEU A 329 7.12 9.92 -6.90
C LEU A 329 5.98 9.21 -6.15
N TRP A 330 6.00 7.88 -6.12
CA TRP A 330 4.83 7.11 -5.68
C TRP A 330 5.05 6.39 -4.34
N ASP A 331 6.18 5.69 -4.23
CA ASP A 331 6.53 4.90 -3.05
C ASP A 331 8.03 4.99 -2.76
N LEU A 332 8.44 4.64 -1.53
CA LEU A 332 9.83 4.68 -1.10
C LEU A 332 10.16 3.55 -0.11
N ALA A 333 11.43 3.14 -0.07
CA ALA A 333 11.93 2.18 0.92
C ALA A 333 13.35 2.54 1.38
N VAL A 334 13.64 2.39 2.67
CA VAL A 334 14.97 2.67 3.24
C VAL A 334 15.73 1.37 3.52
N LEU A 335 16.88 1.20 2.85
CA LEU A 335 17.84 0.13 3.13
C LEU A 335 18.94 0.65 4.06
N ARG A 336 18.70 0.60 5.37
CA ARG A 336 19.57 1.23 6.37
C ARG A 336 20.99 0.67 6.41
N ASP A 337 21.12 -0.64 6.30
CA ASP A 337 22.39 -1.36 6.27
C ASP A 337 23.18 -1.08 4.98
N LYS A 338 22.49 -0.64 3.92
CA LYS A 338 23.10 -0.22 2.64
C LYS A 338 23.27 1.28 2.52
N GLN A 339 22.71 2.05 3.45
CA GLN A 339 22.61 3.50 3.38
C GLN A 339 21.91 4.00 2.10
N LEU A 340 20.91 3.27 1.60
CA LEU A 340 20.18 3.62 0.38
C LEU A 340 18.73 4.00 0.68
N LEU A 341 18.25 4.99 -0.06
CA LEU A 341 16.84 5.33 -0.18
C LEU A 341 16.40 5.02 -1.62
N LEU A 342 15.42 4.14 -1.74
CA LEU A 342 14.78 3.76 -3.00
C LEU A 342 13.51 4.57 -3.17
N VAL A 343 13.28 5.11 -4.36
CA VAL A 343 12.10 5.94 -4.65
C VAL A 343 11.51 5.55 -6.00
N ALA A 344 10.28 5.03 -6.00
CA ALA A 344 9.52 4.75 -7.21
C ALA A 344 9.16 6.05 -7.92
N ASP A 345 9.61 6.20 -9.18
CA ASP A 345 9.41 7.37 -10.01
C ASP A 345 8.67 7.02 -11.29
N ARG A 346 7.44 7.54 -11.39
CA ARG A 346 6.48 7.39 -12.49
C ARG A 346 6.67 8.42 -13.59
N ASN A 347 7.87 8.96 -13.77
CA ASN A 347 8.20 9.75 -14.95
C ASN A 347 8.04 8.88 -16.20
N GLU A 348 7.08 9.20 -17.08
CA GLU A 348 6.79 8.43 -18.29
C GLU A 348 7.96 8.35 -19.28
N GLU A 349 8.85 9.35 -19.28
CA GLU A 349 10.02 9.35 -20.16
C GLU A 349 11.17 8.49 -19.63
N ALA A 350 11.19 8.23 -18.32
CA ALA A 350 12.23 7.45 -17.65
C ALA A 350 11.69 6.81 -16.38
N PRO A 351 10.76 5.84 -16.47
CA PRO A 351 10.16 5.22 -15.31
C PRO A 351 11.18 4.31 -14.60
N GLY A 352 11.09 4.22 -13.28
CA GLY A 352 11.92 3.31 -12.51
C GLY A 352 12.13 3.72 -11.07
N VAL A 353 13.03 3.01 -10.40
CA VAL A 353 13.37 3.26 -8.99
C VAL A 353 14.65 4.09 -8.93
N ARG A 354 14.57 5.31 -8.40
CA ARG A 354 15.75 6.13 -8.11
C ARG A 354 16.47 5.56 -6.89
N ILE A 355 17.80 5.51 -6.95
CA ILE A 355 18.65 5.13 -5.82
C ILE A 355 19.37 6.37 -5.32
N LEU A 356 19.11 6.73 -4.06
CA LEU A 356 19.70 7.88 -3.39
C LEU A 356 20.54 7.43 -2.19
N SER A 357 21.62 8.15 -1.91
CA SER A 357 22.40 8.03 -0.68
C SER A 357 21.61 8.59 0.50
N THR A 358 21.48 7.82 1.59
CA THR A 358 20.88 8.30 2.85
C THR A 358 21.80 9.22 3.66
N LEU A 359 23.05 9.39 3.25
CA LEU A 359 24.00 10.28 3.92
C LEU A 359 23.74 11.75 3.57
N ASP A 360 23.45 12.02 2.31
CA ASP A 360 23.45 13.38 1.74
C ASP A 360 22.39 13.60 0.64
N GLY A 361 21.59 12.59 0.31
CA GLY A 361 20.60 12.67 -0.77
C GLY A 361 21.19 12.60 -2.18
N ALA A 362 22.48 12.30 -2.33
CA ALA A 362 23.10 12.18 -3.65
C ALA A 362 22.44 11.06 -4.47
N ARG A 363 22.14 11.33 -5.75
CA ARG A 363 21.66 10.29 -6.68
C ARG A 363 22.82 9.36 -7.03
N LEU A 364 22.65 8.07 -6.71
CA LEU A 364 23.64 7.04 -6.97
C LEU A 364 23.35 6.26 -8.25
N GLY A 365 22.07 6.07 -8.57
CA GLY A 365 21.67 5.28 -9.74
C GLY A 365 20.16 5.29 -9.99
N ARG A 366 19.72 4.47 -10.94
CA ARG A 366 18.33 4.17 -11.24
C ARG A 366 18.20 2.73 -11.72
N ILE A 367 17.20 2.02 -11.20
CA ILE A 367 16.73 0.76 -11.77
C ILE A 367 15.56 1.09 -12.72
N PRO A 368 15.73 1.02 -14.04
CA PRO A 368 14.66 1.30 -14.99
C PRO A 368 13.56 0.25 -14.88
N THR A 369 12.30 0.68 -14.98
CA THR A 369 11.14 -0.21 -15.14
C THR A 369 10.54 0.02 -16.52
N ARG A 370 9.69 -0.89 -16.99
CA ARG A 370 9.04 -0.76 -18.30
C ARG A 370 7.73 0.04 -18.22
N LEU A 371 6.99 -0.11 -17.13
CA LEU A 371 5.80 0.67 -16.81
C LEU A 371 6.07 1.54 -15.56
N LEU A 372 5.08 2.34 -15.18
CA LEU A 372 5.22 3.29 -14.09
C LEU A 372 5.17 2.52 -12.75
N PRO A 373 6.23 2.56 -11.92
CA PRO A 373 6.25 1.81 -10.66
C PRO A 373 5.25 2.39 -9.65
N ILE A 374 4.55 1.52 -8.95
CA ILE A 374 3.57 1.86 -7.92
C ILE A 374 4.18 1.54 -6.55
N GLU A 375 4.25 0.28 -6.14
CA GLU A 375 4.76 -0.10 -4.82
C GLU A 375 6.07 -0.91 -4.91
N LEU A 376 6.89 -0.78 -3.88
CA LEU A 376 8.18 -1.45 -3.72
C LEU A 376 8.14 -2.39 -2.53
N LEU A 377 8.52 -3.65 -2.76
CA LEU A 377 8.79 -4.61 -1.70
C LEU A 377 10.25 -5.03 -1.71
N VAL A 378 10.95 -4.79 -0.61
CA VAL A 378 12.33 -5.25 -0.42
C VAL A 378 12.35 -6.75 -0.15
N LEU A 379 13.08 -7.49 -0.98
CA LEU A 379 13.35 -8.92 -0.80
C LEU A 379 14.73 -9.10 -0.18
N ARG A 380 14.87 -9.99 0.82
CA ARG A 380 16.16 -10.29 1.47
C ARG A 380 16.54 -11.76 1.28
N SER A 381 17.84 -12.04 1.09
CA SER A 381 18.36 -13.40 1.16
C SER A 381 18.16 -13.97 2.57
N GLY A 382 17.60 -15.17 2.67
CA GLY A 382 17.48 -15.89 3.95
C GLY A 382 16.32 -15.47 4.86
N SER A 383 15.37 -14.66 4.38
CA SER A 383 14.07 -14.45 5.06
C SER A 383 13.02 -15.48 4.70
#